data_AF-A0A3C0ECY4-F1
#
_entry.id   AF-A0A3C0ECY4-F1
#
_cell.length_a   1.000
_cell.length_b   1.000
_cell.length_c   1.000
_cell.angle_alpha   90.00
_cell.angle_beta   90.00
_cell.angle_gamma   90.00
#
_symmetry.space_group_name_H-M   'P 1'
#
loop_
_entity.id
_entity.type
_entity.pdbx_description
1 polymer ?
#
loop_
_entity_poly.entity_id
_entity_poly.type
_entity_poly.pdbx_seq_one_letter_code
_entity_poly.pdbx_strand_id
1 'polypeptide(L)'
;MPSSEAIVLPKTVHPKKYQLKLQPDFSKFTFQGEETVDIEVVEATTEIALNAADLEIASAVLHRSGTSSTATNIALDKSRQTVTLTFAETIPAGDASLEISFTGELNDKLHGFYRSEYTDPEGETRYLATTQFEATDARRAFPCWDEPAHKASFDLTLVIPSDLVAISNNPVVEEVAVEGGLKSLRFGETPVMSTYLLAFVIGDLVAIHEQANERTKVGIYTTRGKEDQGRFALDTSVKLLSFFNEYFGIPYPLEKLDHIAIPDFAAGAMENWGAITYRETALLVDSENSSAGTRQRVAEVVAHEMAHMWFGDLVTMEWWDDLWLN
;
A
#
# COMPACT_ATOMS: atom_id res chain seq x y z
N MET A 1 -10.86 5.76 22.03
CA MET A 1 -10.38 7.16 22.26
C MET A 1 -8.89 7.06 22.42
N PRO A 2 -8.08 7.71 21.56
CA PRO A 2 -6.63 7.57 21.57
C PRO A 2 -6.05 7.74 22.98
N SER A 3 -4.99 6.98 23.31
CA SER A 3 -4.29 7.17 24.58
C SER A 3 -3.88 8.64 24.75
N SER A 4 -3.78 9.12 25.99
CA SER A 4 -3.49 10.54 26.27
C SER A 4 -2.13 11.03 25.74
N GLU A 5 -1.28 10.13 25.25
CA GLU A 5 0.04 10.42 24.67
C GLU A 5 0.06 10.33 23.13
N ALA A 6 -1.05 9.91 22.50
CA ALA A 6 -1.13 9.79 21.06
C ALA A 6 -1.05 11.16 20.36
N ILE A 7 -0.19 11.24 19.35
CA ILE A 7 -0.13 12.39 18.45
C ILE A 7 -1.21 12.19 17.39
N VAL A 8 -2.30 12.95 17.49
CA VAL A 8 -3.43 12.93 16.57
C VAL A 8 -3.41 14.19 15.71
N LEU A 9 -3.69 14.05 14.42
CA LEU A 9 -3.78 15.17 13.49
C LEU A 9 -5.01 16.05 13.77
N PRO A 10 -4.96 17.35 13.41
CA PRO A 10 -6.14 18.20 13.45
C PRO A 10 -7.25 17.69 12.52
N LYS A 11 -8.51 17.78 12.95
CA LYS A 11 -9.69 17.45 12.12
C LYS A 11 -10.10 18.57 11.16
N THR A 12 -9.19 19.50 10.87
CA THR A 12 -9.46 20.69 10.04
C THR A 12 -9.54 20.36 8.55
N VAL A 13 -8.91 19.26 8.13
CA VAL A 13 -8.87 18.81 6.73
C VAL A 13 -9.08 17.30 6.68
N HIS A 14 -9.87 16.84 5.71
CA HIS A 14 -10.10 15.41 5.45
C HIS A 14 -9.72 15.05 4.01
N PRO A 15 -8.94 13.96 3.80
CA PRO A 15 -8.67 13.45 2.46
C PRO A 15 -9.90 12.73 1.89
N LYS A 16 -10.06 12.79 0.57
CA LYS A 16 -11.12 12.07 -0.17
C LYS A 16 -10.53 11.08 -1.18
N LYS A 17 -9.53 11.53 -1.94
CA LYS A 17 -8.86 10.72 -2.97
C LYS A 17 -7.39 11.11 -3.08
N TYR A 18 -6.52 10.12 -3.14
CA TYR A 18 -5.10 10.30 -3.46
C TYR A 18 -4.86 9.89 -4.92
N GLN A 19 -4.29 10.77 -5.71
CA GLN A 19 -3.67 10.43 -6.99
C GLN A 19 -2.16 10.40 -6.76
N LEU A 20 -1.58 9.21 -6.68
CA LEU A 20 -0.20 9.00 -6.25
C LEU A 20 0.63 8.45 -7.39
N LYS A 21 1.73 9.11 -7.72
CA LYS A 21 2.69 8.67 -8.71
C LYS A 21 4.06 8.50 -8.07
N LEU A 22 4.61 7.29 -8.15
CA LEU A 22 5.91 6.95 -7.58
C LEU A 22 6.87 6.39 -8.63
N GLN A 23 8.13 6.80 -8.54
CA GLN A 23 9.21 6.32 -9.42
C GLN A 23 10.41 5.89 -8.56
N PRO A 24 10.56 4.58 -8.25
CA PRO A 24 11.75 4.07 -7.58
C PRO A 24 12.97 4.02 -8.51
N ASP A 25 14.13 4.29 -7.93
CA ASP A 25 15.46 4.15 -8.53
C ASP A 25 16.20 3.02 -7.79
N PHE A 26 16.23 1.83 -8.40
CA PHE A 26 16.90 0.64 -7.85
C PHE A 26 18.44 0.73 -7.86
N SER A 27 19.03 1.74 -8.51
CA SER A 27 20.49 1.97 -8.48
C SER A 27 20.89 2.85 -7.31
N LYS A 28 20.06 3.82 -6.96
CA LYS A 28 20.31 4.77 -5.85
C LYS A 28 19.59 4.39 -4.56
N PHE A 29 18.64 3.45 -4.63
CA PHE A 29 17.72 3.09 -3.54
C PHE A 29 16.99 4.31 -2.97
N THR A 30 16.44 5.10 -3.88
CA THR A 30 15.59 6.26 -3.60
C THR A 30 14.32 6.16 -4.43
N PHE A 31 13.34 7.00 -4.16
CA PHE A 31 12.20 7.18 -5.05
C PHE A 31 11.79 8.66 -5.11
N GLN A 32 11.19 9.03 -6.24
CA GLN A 32 10.51 10.31 -6.41
C GLN A 32 9.00 10.08 -6.32
N GLY A 33 8.30 11.02 -5.72
CA GLY A 33 6.86 10.99 -5.58
C GLY A 33 6.22 12.31 -5.94
N GLU A 34 5.09 12.21 -6.62
CA GLU A 34 4.15 13.29 -6.88
C GLU A 34 2.79 12.80 -6.43
N GLU A 35 2.08 13.58 -5.63
CA GLU A 35 0.70 13.30 -5.30
C GLU A 35 -0.18 14.51 -5.47
N THR A 36 -1.43 14.24 -5.81
CA THR A 36 -2.53 15.20 -5.72
C THR A 36 -3.59 14.58 -4.83
N VAL A 37 -3.92 15.27 -3.73
CA VAL A 37 -4.93 14.81 -2.76
C VAL A 37 -6.15 15.70 -2.88
N ASP A 38 -7.28 15.13 -3.27
CA ASP A 38 -8.57 15.81 -3.14
C ASP A 38 -8.94 15.86 -1.66
N ILE A 39 -9.15 17.05 -1.14
CA ILE A 39 -9.37 17.30 0.28
C ILE A 39 -10.62 18.14 0.51
N GLU A 40 -11.20 18.00 1.71
CA GLU A 40 -12.20 18.90 2.25
C GLU A 40 -11.62 19.67 3.43
N VAL A 41 -11.62 20.99 3.31
CA VAL A 41 -11.30 21.89 4.42
C VAL A 41 -12.57 22.07 5.24
N VAL A 42 -12.60 21.53 6.45
CA VAL A 42 -13.77 21.56 7.35
C VAL A 42 -13.87 22.92 8.04
N GLU A 43 -12.73 23.43 8.50
CA GLU A 43 -12.62 24.70 9.21
C GLU A 43 -11.60 25.61 8.52
N ALA A 44 -11.89 26.90 8.43
CA ALA A 44 -11.00 27.85 7.79
C ALA A 44 -9.64 27.89 8.50
N THR A 45 -8.55 27.74 7.75
CA THR A 45 -7.20 27.57 8.30
C THR A 45 -6.15 28.23 7.40
N THR A 46 -4.98 28.56 7.94
CA THR A 46 -3.79 28.92 7.15
C THR A 46 -2.79 27.77 7.07
N GLU A 47 -3.06 26.67 7.77
CA GLU A 47 -2.15 25.54 7.91
C GLU A 47 -2.87 24.22 7.63
N ILE A 48 -2.19 23.35 6.88
CA ILE A 48 -2.58 21.96 6.67
C ILE A 48 -1.49 21.09 7.31
N ALA A 49 -1.87 20.24 8.25
CA ALA A 49 -0.96 19.30 8.90
C ALA A 49 -1.31 17.86 8.51
N LEU A 50 -0.29 17.07 8.18
CA LEU A 50 -0.40 15.68 7.79
C LEU A 50 0.85 14.90 8.28
N ASN A 51 0.84 13.57 8.18
CA ASN A 51 1.98 12.74 8.54
C ASN A 51 3.00 12.67 7.42
N ALA A 52 4.28 12.74 7.78
CA ALA A 52 5.41 12.50 6.90
C ALA A 52 6.63 12.10 7.74
N ALA A 53 7.34 11.05 7.34
CA ALA A 53 8.56 10.60 8.00
C ALA A 53 9.58 10.12 6.96
N ASP A 54 10.85 10.48 7.14
CA ASP A 54 11.94 10.11 6.23
C ASP A 54 11.70 10.50 4.75
N LEU A 55 10.95 11.58 4.53
CA LEU A 55 10.70 12.20 3.23
C LEU A 55 11.30 13.61 3.17
N GLU A 56 11.78 13.99 1.99
CA GLU A 56 12.09 15.38 1.64
C GLU A 56 10.94 15.95 0.81
N ILE A 57 10.27 16.98 1.33
CA ILE A 57 9.15 17.63 0.63
C ILE A 57 9.69 18.83 -0.15
N ALA A 58 9.63 18.75 -1.48
CA ALA A 58 10.17 19.78 -2.37
C ALA A 58 9.19 20.95 -2.55
N SER A 59 7.90 20.66 -2.68
CA SER A 59 6.87 21.67 -2.88
C SER A 59 5.50 21.17 -2.44
N ALA A 60 4.65 22.10 -2.01
CA ALA A 60 3.22 21.87 -1.80
C ALA A 60 2.41 23.03 -2.40
N VAL A 61 1.40 22.71 -3.20
CA VAL A 61 0.53 23.68 -3.89
C VAL A 61 -0.92 23.31 -3.66
N LEU A 62 -1.69 24.26 -3.14
CA LEU A 62 -3.13 24.11 -2.95
C LEU A 62 -3.88 24.72 -4.14
N HIS A 63 -4.71 23.93 -4.79
CA HIS A 63 -5.58 24.34 -5.88
C HIS A 63 -7.03 24.43 -5.38
N ARG A 64 -7.66 25.59 -5.58
CA ARG A 64 -9.05 25.82 -5.15
C ARG A 64 -9.75 26.82 -6.07
N SER A 65 -10.95 26.49 -6.55
CA SER A 65 -11.77 27.39 -7.37
C SER A 65 -11.04 28.03 -8.56
N GLY A 66 -10.09 27.31 -9.18
CA GLY A 66 -9.28 27.78 -10.30
C GLY A 66 -8.10 28.68 -9.93
N THR A 67 -7.83 28.89 -8.63
CA THR A 67 -6.60 29.54 -8.14
C THR A 67 -5.66 28.52 -7.50
N SER A 68 -4.36 28.81 -7.54
CA SER A 68 -3.32 28.00 -6.92
C SER A 68 -2.56 28.85 -5.91
N SER A 69 -2.25 28.27 -4.75
CA SER A 69 -1.49 28.90 -3.68
C SER A 69 -0.37 27.95 -3.25
N THR A 70 0.88 28.38 -3.38
CA THR A 70 2.03 27.61 -2.92
C THR A 70 2.23 27.81 -1.42
N ALA A 71 2.58 26.73 -0.71
CA ALA A 71 2.94 26.81 0.69
C ALA A 71 4.13 27.78 0.86
N THR A 72 4.01 28.76 1.75
CA THR A 72 5.07 29.72 2.09
C THR A 72 6.10 29.12 3.03
N ASN A 73 5.72 28.06 3.76
CA ASN A 73 6.58 27.32 4.65
C ASN A 73 6.17 25.84 4.69
N ILE A 74 7.17 24.95 4.73
CA ILE A 74 7.01 23.51 4.85
C ILE A 74 7.84 23.08 6.06
N ALA A 75 7.18 22.81 7.17
CA ALA A 75 7.83 22.51 8.45
C ALA A 75 7.68 21.03 8.81
N LEU A 76 8.78 20.28 8.70
CA LEU A 76 8.86 18.88 9.15
C LEU A 76 9.17 18.82 10.66
N ASP A 77 8.35 18.09 11.40
CA ASP A 77 8.62 17.70 12.79
C ASP A 77 8.96 16.20 12.82
N LYS A 78 10.26 15.90 12.89
CA LYS A 78 10.76 14.52 12.92
C LYS A 78 10.32 13.75 14.16
N SER A 79 10.11 14.43 15.29
CA SER A 79 9.71 13.78 16.55
C SER A 79 8.25 13.36 16.51
N ARG A 80 7.40 14.19 15.88
CA ARG A 80 5.98 13.92 15.72
C ARG A 80 5.64 13.16 14.43
N GLN A 81 6.61 13.04 13.51
CA GLN A 81 6.42 12.46 12.17
C GLN A 81 5.30 13.16 11.39
N THR A 82 5.33 14.50 11.42
CA THR A 82 4.35 15.35 10.76
C THR A 82 5.03 16.39 9.89
N VAL A 83 4.30 16.86 8.88
CA VAL A 83 4.63 18.08 8.13
C VAL A 83 3.47 19.08 8.27
N THR A 84 3.81 20.33 8.52
CA THR A 84 2.86 21.46 8.48
C THR A 84 3.16 22.33 7.27
N LEU A 85 2.14 22.49 6.42
CA LEU A 85 2.15 23.33 5.24
C LEU A 85 1.45 24.65 5.57
N THR A 86 2.18 25.76 5.56
CA THR A 86 1.62 27.10 5.84
C THR A 86 1.36 27.84 4.53
N PHE A 87 0.20 28.49 4.42
CA PHE A 87 -0.20 29.29 3.27
C PHE A 87 -0.35 30.77 3.65
N ALA A 88 -0.11 31.67 2.70
CA ALA A 88 -0.15 33.11 2.94
C ALA A 88 -1.57 33.64 3.24
N GLU A 89 -2.57 33.06 2.59
CA GLU A 89 -3.98 33.45 2.71
C GLU A 89 -4.75 32.38 3.48
N THR A 90 -5.77 32.81 4.23
CA THR A 90 -6.70 31.88 4.87
C THR A 90 -7.40 31.03 3.82
N ILE A 91 -7.29 29.71 3.97
CA ILE A 91 -8.02 28.71 3.21
C ILE A 91 -9.40 28.58 3.87
N PRO A 92 -10.49 29.02 3.23
CA PRO A 92 -11.81 28.87 3.78
C PRO A 92 -12.32 27.43 3.58
N ALA A 93 -13.37 27.06 4.30
CA ALA A 93 -13.97 25.74 4.21
C ALA A 93 -14.45 25.39 2.78
N GLY A 94 -14.47 24.09 2.48
CA GLY A 94 -14.90 23.51 1.20
C GLY A 94 -13.81 22.67 0.52
N ASP A 95 -14.12 22.21 -0.69
CA ASP A 95 -13.24 21.33 -1.45
C ASP A 95 -12.02 22.07 -2.02
N ALA A 96 -10.89 21.38 -2.02
CA ALA A 96 -9.63 21.80 -2.63
C ALA A 96 -8.83 20.57 -3.07
N SER A 97 -7.73 20.80 -3.78
CA SER A 97 -6.79 19.75 -4.18
C SER A 97 -5.38 20.15 -3.76
N LEU A 98 -4.67 19.27 -3.08
CA LEU A 98 -3.34 19.51 -2.53
C LEU A 98 -2.31 18.70 -3.32
N GLU A 99 -1.48 19.39 -4.09
CA GLU A 99 -0.39 18.81 -4.86
C GLU A 99 0.90 18.86 -4.04
N ILE A 100 1.59 17.73 -3.90
CA ILE A 100 2.85 17.61 -3.15
C ILE A 100 3.88 16.86 -3.99
N SER A 101 5.10 17.39 -4.08
CA SER A 101 6.25 16.70 -4.66
C SER A 101 7.27 16.40 -3.58
N PHE A 102 7.77 15.17 -3.56
CA PHE A 102 8.66 14.68 -2.53
C PHE A 102 9.64 13.62 -3.05
N THR A 103 10.67 13.36 -2.25
CA THR A 103 11.58 12.22 -2.44
C THR A 103 11.71 11.44 -1.15
N GLY A 104 12.02 10.15 -1.27
CA GLY A 104 12.24 9.27 -0.13
C GLY A 104 13.31 8.22 -0.42
N GLU A 105 13.71 7.51 0.63
CA GLU A 105 14.65 6.41 0.56
C GLU A 105 13.91 5.09 0.40
N LEU A 106 14.33 4.27 -0.58
CA LEU A 106 13.94 2.87 -0.66
C LEU A 106 14.78 2.07 0.34
N ASN A 107 14.43 2.21 1.62
CA ASN A 107 15.18 1.74 2.79
C ASN A 107 15.26 0.20 2.88
N ASP A 108 16.04 -0.35 3.80
CA ASP A 108 16.19 -1.79 4.07
C ASP A 108 15.69 -2.21 5.47
N LYS A 109 14.76 -1.43 6.03
CA LYS A 109 14.26 -1.59 7.41
C LYS A 109 12.94 -2.35 7.52
N LEU A 110 12.44 -2.87 6.39
CA LEU A 110 11.22 -3.69 6.29
C LEU A 110 9.91 -2.97 6.66
N HIS A 111 9.87 -1.63 6.51
CA HIS A 111 8.69 -0.79 6.74
C HIS A 111 8.66 0.39 5.76
N GLY A 112 7.49 0.98 5.56
CA GLY A 112 7.28 2.03 4.55
C GLY A 112 7.44 1.46 3.15
N PHE A 113 8.03 2.23 2.23
CA PHE A 113 8.45 1.73 0.92
C PHE A 113 9.93 1.33 0.99
N TYR A 114 10.21 0.03 0.89
CA TYR A 114 11.52 -0.54 1.19
C TYR A 114 11.98 -1.54 0.11
N ARG A 115 13.28 -1.84 0.08
CA ARG A 115 13.90 -2.86 -0.76
C ARG A 115 14.07 -4.17 0.00
N SER A 116 13.81 -5.29 -0.66
CA SER A 116 14.19 -6.63 -0.24
C SER A 116 15.25 -7.17 -1.20
N GLU A 117 16.30 -7.79 -0.65
CA GLU A 117 17.40 -8.37 -1.41
C GLU A 117 17.19 -9.89 -1.50
N TYR A 118 17.39 -10.47 -2.68
CA TYR A 118 17.30 -11.92 -2.85
C TYR A 118 18.28 -12.42 -3.91
N THR A 119 18.55 -13.72 -3.88
CA THR A 119 19.33 -14.40 -4.93
C THR A 119 18.39 -15.04 -5.92
N ASP A 120 18.55 -14.73 -7.21
CA ASP A 120 17.77 -15.34 -8.29
C ASP A 120 18.24 -16.78 -8.60
N PRO A 121 17.51 -17.56 -9.42
CA PRO A 121 17.91 -18.91 -9.79
C PRO A 121 19.27 -19.01 -10.50
N GLU A 122 19.72 -17.94 -11.15
CA GLU A 122 21.03 -17.84 -11.79
C GLU A 122 22.17 -17.57 -10.80
N GLY A 123 21.86 -17.27 -9.54
CA GLY A 123 22.81 -17.00 -8.48
C GLY A 123 23.20 -15.52 -8.33
N GLU A 124 22.50 -14.62 -9.03
CA GLU A 124 22.76 -13.19 -9.00
C GLU A 124 21.93 -12.49 -7.93
N THR A 125 22.50 -11.45 -7.31
CA THR A 125 21.79 -10.61 -6.35
C THR A 125 20.79 -9.70 -7.07
N ARG A 126 19.53 -9.77 -6.65
CA ARG A 126 18.43 -8.97 -7.18
C ARG A 126 17.74 -8.22 -6.04
N TYR A 127 17.03 -7.17 -6.44
CA TYR A 127 16.25 -6.35 -5.53
C TYR A 127 14.79 -6.32 -5.96
N LEU A 128 13.92 -6.35 -4.96
CA LEU A 128 12.50 -6.13 -5.08
C LEU A 128 12.16 -4.90 -4.23
N ALA A 129 11.25 -4.06 -4.68
CA ALA A 129 10.71 -2.95 -3.88
C ALA A 129 9.31 -3.31 -3.42
N THR A 130 8.99 -3.11 -2.15
CA THR A 130 7.68 -3.47 -1.58
C THR A 130 7.30 -2.55 -0.43
N THR A 131 6.07 -2.71 0.05
CA THR A 131 5.46 -1.86 1.07
C THR A 131 5.08 -2.67 2.30
N GLN A 132 5.23 -2.05 3.47
CA GLN A 132 4.66 -2.49 4.75
C GLN A 132 4.27 -1.24 5.52
N PHE A 133 2.98 -0.93 5.60
CA PHE A 133 2.51 0.34 6.14
C PHE A 133 1.83 0.24 7.51
N GLU A 134 1.29 -0.92 7.89
CA GLU A 134 0.72 -1.06 9.21
C GLU A 134 1.83 -1.05 10.28
N ALA A 135 1.71 -0.26 11.36
CA ALA A 135 0.56 0.60 11.71
C ALA A 135 0.63 2.02 11.13
N THR A 136 1.81 2.61 11.04
CA THR A 136 1.96 4.06 10.78
C THR A 136 3.14 4.38 9.85
N ASP A 137 3.34 3.54 8.84
CA ASP A 137 4.48 3.63 7.93
C ASP A 137 4.11 4.05 6.49
N ALA A 138 2.82 4.25 6.18
CA ALA A 138 2.42 4.86 4.90
C ALA A 138 3.03 6.26 4.74
N ARG A 139 3.12 7.01 5.85
CA ARG A 139 3.80 8.32 5.95
C ARG A 139 5.28 8.33 5.54
N ARG A 140 5.89 7.17 5.32
CA ARG A 140 7.28 7.01 4.82
C ARG A 140 7.36 6.76 3.33
N ALA A 141 6.23 6.47 2.70
CA ALA A 141 6.13 6.29 1.26
C ALA A 141 5.53 7.53 0.58
N PHE A 142 4.59 8.20 1.24
CA PHE A 142 3.98 9.46 0.77
C PHE A 142 3.40 10.25 1.96
N PRO A 143 3.38 11.59 1.90
CA PRO A 143 2.73 12.40 2.92
C PRO A 143 1.22 12.11 2.96
N CYS A 144 0.65 11.82 4.13
CA CYS A 144 -0.78 11.49 4.19
C CYS A 144 -1.39 11.71 5.58
N TRP A 145 -2.71 11.68 5.66
CA TRP A 145 -3.43 11.56 6.92
C TRP A 145 -3.38 10.10 7.38
N ASP A 146 -2.26 9.71 7.97
CA ASP A 146 -1.88 8.32 8.24
C ASP A 146 -2.49 7.81 9.56
N GLU A 147 -3.82 7.83 9.61
CA GLU A 147 -4.68 7.38 10.69
C GLU A 147 -5.83 6.55 10.10
N PRO A 148 -6.22 5.41 10.71
CA PRO A 148 -7.13 4.45 10.08
C PRO A 148 -8.53 5.00 9.80
N ALA A 149 -8.99 6.00 10.56
CA ALA A 149 -10.27 6.66 10.32
C ALA A 149 -10.27 7.58 9.08
N HIS A 150 -9.11 8.02 8.60
CA HIS A 150 -8.98 8.92 7.45
C HIS A 150 -8.97 8.15 6.12
N LYS A 151 -10.04 7.39 5.87
CA LYS A 151 -10.19 6.60 4.64
C LYS A 151 -10.34 7.48 3.40
N ALA A 152 -9.75 7.04 2.30
CA ALA A 152 -9.83 7.67 0.99
C ALA A 152 -9.75 6.60 -0.12
N SER A 153 -10.03 6.97 -1.37
CA SER A 153 -9.66 6.13 -2.52
C SER A 153 -8.25 6.46 -3.03
N PHE A 154 -7.60 5.51 -3.68
CA PHE A 154 -6.24 5.64 -4.19
C PHE A 154 -6.20 5.32 -5.69
N ASP A 155 -5.65 6.25 -6.47
CA ASP A 155 -5.32 6.09 -7.89
C ASP A 155 -3.79 6.07 -8.00
N LEU A 156 -3.24 4.86 -8.04
CA LEU A 156 -1.79 4.64 -8.01
C LEU A 156 -1.21 4.55 -9.42
N THR A 157 -0.12 5.27 -9.66
CA THR A 157 0.74 5.13 -10.83
C THR A 157 2.17 4.80 -10.40
N LEU A 158 2.75 3.75 -10.99
CA LEU A 158 4.14 3.37 -10.77
C LEU A 158 4.93 3.51 -12.06
N VAL A 159 6.06 4.22 -12.01
CA VAL A 159 7.02 4.31 -13.12
C VAL A 159 8.22 3.43 -12.80
N ILE A 160 8.37 2.31 -13.52
CA ILE A 160 9.31 1.23 -13.19
C ILE A 160 10.15 0.81 -14.40
N PRO A 161 11.30 0.12 -14.21
CA PRO A 161 12.01 -0.54 -15.30
C PRO A 161 11.10 -1.46 -16.12
N SER A 162 11.21 -1.40 -17.45
CA SER A 162 10.27 -2.06 -18.36
C SER A 162 10.26 -3.59 -18.25
N ASP A 163 11.35 -4.18 -17.79
CA ASP A 163 11.55 -5.62 -17.59
C ASP A 163 10.98 -6.14 -16.26
N LEU A 164 10.64 -5.25 -15.31
CA LEU A 164 10.02 -5.63 -14.04
C LEU A 164 8.49 -5.65 -14.14
N VAL A 165 7.85 -6.34 -13.20
CA VAL A 165 6.39 -6.29 -13.00
C VAL A 165 6.06 -5.50 -11.75
N ALA A 166 4.84 -4.96 -11.68
CA ALA A 166 4.30 -4.39 -10.47
C ALA A 166 2.91 -4.95 -10.14
N ILE A 167 2.67 -5.19 -8.86
CA ILE A 167 1.40 -5.62 -8.29
C ILE A 167 0.98 -4.55 -7.29
N SER A 168 -0.30 -4.19 -7.26
CA SER A 168 -0.90 -3.29 -6.26
C SER A 168 -2.33 -3.75 -5.94
N ASN A 169 -3.09 -3.04 -5.11
CA ASN A 169 -4.43 -3.42 -4.63
C ASN A 169 -5.41 -3.79 -5.75
N ASN A 170 -5.36 -3.08 -6.88
CA ASN A 170 -6.21 -3.30 -8.05
C ASN A 170 -5.38 -3.68 -9.30
N PRO A 171 -6.00 -4.17 -10.40
CA PRO A 171 -5.30 -4.40 -11.66
C PRO A 171 -4.78 -3.14 -12.36
N VAL A 172 -3.78 -3.33 -13.22
CA VAL A 172 -3.32 -2.31 -14.16
C VAL A 172 -4.43 -2.02 -15.18
N VAL A 173 -4.80 -0.75 -15.33
CA VAL A 173 -5.79 -0.29 -16.30
C VAL A 173 -5.16 0.44 -17.48
N GLU A 174 -3.90 0.86 -17.35
CA GLU A 174 -3.14 1.54 -18.40
C GLU A 174 -1.64 1.28 -18.24
N GLU A 175 -0.98 0.96 -19.34
CA GLU A 175 0.46 0.77 -19.43
C GLU A 175 1.01 1.61 -20.59
N VAL A 176 2.00 2.46 -20.30
CA VAL A 176 2.60 3.37 -21.27
C VAL A 176 4.12 3.26 -21.19
N ALA A 177 4.78 3.08 -22.33
CA ALA A 177 6.24 3.15 -22.39
C ALA A 177 6.72 4.59 -22.13
N VAL A 178 7.76 4.73 -21.30
CA VAL A 178 8.38 6.00 -20.93
C VAL A 178 9.84 6.00 -21.39
N GLU A 179 10.43 7.18 -21.57
CA GLU A 179 11.85 7.31 -21.92
C GLU A 179 12.76 6.62 -20.87
N GLY A 180 13.96 6.21 -21.30
CA GLY A 180 14.97 5.64 -20.39
C GLY A 180 14.79 4.16 -20.05
N GLY A 181 13.98 3.41 -20.81
CA GLY A 181 13.75 1.98 -20.55
C GLY A 181 12.79 1.74 -19.37
N LEU A 182 11.89 2.69 -19.13
CA LEU A 182 10.87 2.63 -18.10
C LEU A 182 9.48 2.42 -18.72
N LYS A 183 8.53 2.00 -17.90
CA LYS A 183 7.10 2.00 -18.19
C LYS A 183 6.31 2.59 -17.03
N SER A 184 5.23 3.29 -17.36
CA SER A 184 4.25 3.80 -16.41
C SER A 184 3.07 2.84 -16.37
N LEU A 185 2.72 2.38 -15.17
CA LEU A 185 1.59 1.50 -14.90
C LEU A 185 0.61 2.24 -14.01
N ARG A 186 -0.59 2.54 -14.52
CA ARG A 186 -1.68 3.08 -13.71
C ARG A 186 -2.62 1.95 -13.33
N PHE A 187 -2.88 1.84 -12.04
CA PHE A 187 -3.78 0.84 -11.46
C PHE A 187 -5.20 1.39 -11.38
N GLY A 188 -6.19 0.50 -11.34
CA GLY A 188 -7.58 0.89 -11.10
C GLY A 188 -7.73 1.56 -9.74
N GLU A 189 -8.61 2.55 -9.64
CA GLU A 189 -8.90 3.23 -8.37
C GLU A 189 -9.43 2.24 -7.32
N THR A 190 -8.89 2.31 -6.10
CA THR A 190 -9.32 1.45 -4.99
C THR A 190 -10.70 1.86 -4.47
N PRO A 191 -11.40 0.98 -3.74
CA PRO A 191 -12.45 1.42 -2.82
C PRO A 191 -11.89 2.39 -1.77
N VAL A 192 -12.80 3.03 -1.03
CA VAL A 192 -12.46 3.84 0.14
C VAL A 192 -11.85 2.92 1.21
N MET A 193 -10.58 3.14 1.54
CA MET A 193 -9.81 2.33 2.48
C MET A 193 -8.82 3.19 3.28
N SER A 194 -8.25 2.60 4.33
CA SER A 194 -7.25 3.26 5.18
C SER A 194 -5.88 3.29 4.50
N THR A 195 -5.04 4.27 4.83
CA THR A 195 -3.69 4.45 4.24
C THR A 195 -2.82 3.21 4.38
N TYR A 196 -2.90 2.52 5.53
CA TYR A 196 -2.06 1.35 5.83
C TYR A 196 -2.33 0.14 4.93
N LEU A 197 -3.44 0.12 4.21
CA LEU A 197 -3.83 -0.97 3.31
C LEU A 197 -3.34 -0.78 1.87
N LEU A 198 -2.91 0.42 1.50
CA LEU A 198 -2.29 0.65 0.20
C LEU A 198 -1.03 -0.22 0.10
N ALA A 199 -0.89 -0.98 -0.97
CA ALA A 199 0.28 -1.79 -1.22
C ALA A 199 0.70 -1.77 -2.67
N PHE A 200 2.01 -1.90 -2.86
CA PHE A 200 2.61 -2.19 -4.14
C PHE A 200 3.92 -2.93 -3.99
N VAL A 201 4.20 -3.78 -4.97
CA VAL A 201 5.37 -4.64 -5.05
C VAL A 201 5.92 -4.56 -6.47
N ILE A 202 7.22 -4.30 -6.62
CA ILE A 202 7.91 -4.13 -7.90
C ILE A 202 9.14 -5.04 -7.93
N GLY A 203 9.21 -5.95 -8.89
CA GLY A 203 10.34 -6.87 -8.99
C GLY A 203 10.21 -7.86 -10.14
N ASP A 204 11.15 -8.80 -10.22
CA ASP A 204 11.07 -9.93 -11.15
C ASP A 204 10.23 -11.06 -10.53
N LEU A 205 8.91 -10.89 -10.66
CA LEU A 205 7.92 -11.78 -10.08
C LEU A 205 7.18 -12.56 -11.17
N VAL A 206 6.82 -13.77 -10.81
CA VAL A 206 6.04 -14.73 -11.59
C VAL A 206 4.82 -15.14 -10.79
N ALA A 207 3.78 -15.62 -11.47
CA ALA A 207 2.53 -15.96 -10.82
C ALA A 207 1.85 -17.19 -11.39
N ILE A 208 1.12 -17.87 -10.52
CA ILE A 208 0.08 -18.83 -10.86
C ILE A 208 -1.28 -18.25 -10.48
N HIS A 209 -2.31 -18.57 -11.24
CA HIS A 209 -3.65 -18.02 -11.02
C HIS A 209 -4.75 -19.05 -11.15
N GLU A 210 -5.85 -18.80 -10.46
CA GLU A 210 -7.10 -19.55 -10.59
C GLU A 210 -8.30 -18.60 -10.48
N GLN A 211 -9.36 -18.88 -11.25
CA GLN A 211 -10.60 -18.12 -11.17
C GLN A 211 -11.42 -18.65 -10.00
N ALA A 212 -11.58 -17.87 -8.93
CA ALA A 212 -12.28 -18.34 -7.72
C ALA A 212 -13.81 -18.26 -7.84
N ASN A 213 -14.32 -17.30 -8.62
CA ASN A 213 -15.74 -17.15 -8.97
C ASN A 213 -15.87 -16.32 -10.26
N GLU A 214 -17.08 -15.98 -10.72
CA GLU A 214 -17.29 -15.21 -11.97
C GLU A 214 -16.59 -13.84 -12.01
N ARG A 215 -16.24 -13.27 -10.85
CA ARG A 215 -15.68 -11.92 -10.71
C ARG A 215 -14.22 -11.91 -10.24
N THR A 216 -13.86 -12.75 -9.28
CA THR A 216 -12.57 -12.65 -8.59
C THR A 216 -11.56 -13.69 -9.05
N LYS A 217 -10.42 -13.22 -9.56
CA LYS A 217 -9.25 -14.03 -9.88
C LYS A 217 -8.27 -14.04 -8.70
N VAL A 218 -7.81 -15.22 -8.28
CA VAL A 218 -6.80 -15.35 -7.22
C VAL A 218 -5.44 -15.59 -7.87
N GLY A 219 -4.40 -14.92 -7.35
CA GLY A 219 -3.01 -15.06 -7.81
C GLY A 219 -2.05 -15.33 -6.68
N ILE A 220 -1.07 -16.21 -6.92
CA ILE A 220 0.10 -16.37 -6.03
C ILE A 220 1.32 -15.87 -6.76
N TYR A 221 1.94 -14.80 -6.25
CA TYR A 221 3.13 -14.17 -6.80
C TYR A 221 4.35 -14.53 -5.98
N THR A 222 5.47 -14.79 -6.66
CA THR A 222 6.74 -15.14 -6.03
C THR A 222 7.90 -14.76 -6.94
N THR A 223 9.12 -14.75 -6.40
CA THR A 223 10.36 -14.76 -7.19
C THR A 223 10.44 -16.03 -8.04
N ARG A 224 11.15 -15.96 -9.18
CA ARG A 224 11.30 -17.07 -10.14
C ARG A 224 11.84 -18.34 -9.49
N GLY A 225 11.38 -19.50 -9.97
CA GLY A 225 11.82 -20.82 -9.51
C GLY A 225 11.05 -21.37 -8.30
N LYS A 226 10.04 -20.64 -7.81
CA LYS A 226 9.22 -21.01 -6.64
C LYS A 226 7.73 -21.14 -6.96
N GLU A 227 7.33 -21.01 -8.23
CA GLU A 227 5.93 -20.97 -8.69
C GLU A 227 5.13 -22.19 -8.22
N ASP A 228 5.71 -23.38 -8.35
CA ASP A 228 5.05 -24.63 -7.98
C ASP A 228 4.79 -24.73 -6.47
N GLN A 229 5.56 -24.02 -5.64
CA GLN A 229 5.35 -23.98 -4.19
C GLN A 229 4.11 -23.16 -3.79
N GLY A 230 3.61 -22.30 -4.69
CA GLY A 230 2.39 -21.52 -4.47
C GLY A 230 1.08 -22.32 -4.61
N ARG A 231 1.12 -23.54 -5.17
CA ARG A 231 -0.09 -24.29 -5.54
C ARG A 231 -1.00 -24.61 -4.36
N PHE A 232 -0.41 -24.93 -3.20
CA PHE A 232 -1.16 -25.21 -1.99
C PHE A 232 -1.92 -23.98 -1.49
N ALA A 233 -1.26 -22.81 -1.48
CA ALA A 233 -1.90 -21.56 -1.12
C ALA A 233 -3.00 -21.18 -2.11
N LEU A 234 -2.77 -21.34 -3.42
CA LEU A 234 -3.79 -21.03 -4.45
C LEU A 234 -5.09 -21.81 -4.24
N ASP A 235 -5.01 -23.14 -4.12
CA ASP A 235 -6.18 -24.01 -3.89
C ASP A 235 -6.88 -23.69 -2.55
N THR A 236 -6.09 -23.37 -1.53
CA THR A 236 -6.61 -22.97 -0.20
C THR A 236 -7.36 -21.64 -0.29
N SER A 237 -6.77 -20.62 -0.94
CA SER A 237 -7.36 -19.30 -1.11
C SER A 237 -8.67 -19.34 -1.89
N VAL A 238 -8.74 -20.11 -2.98
CA VAL A 238 -9.99 -20.26 -3.76
C VAL A 238 -11.13 -20.78 -2.89
N LYS A 239 -10.87 -21.83 -2.10
CA LYS A 239 -11.86 -22.43 -1.18
C LYS A 239 -12.26 -21.46 -0.06
N LEU A 240 -11.29 -20.77 0.52
CA LEU A 240 -11.53 -19.79 1.58
C LEU A 240 -12.36 -18.61 1.09
N LEU A 241 -12.12 -18.12 -0.13
CA LEU A 241 -12.90 -17.01 -0.68
C LEU A 241 -14.38 -17.40 -0.82
N SER A 242 -14.67 -18.61 -1.32
CA SER A 242 -16.04 -19.12 -1.37
C SER A 242 -16.64 -19.23 0.03
N PHE A 243 -15.90 -19.78 0.99
CA PHE A 243 -16.33 -19.93 2.37
C PHE A 243 -16.67 -18.58 3.02
N PHE A 244 -15.77 -17.58 2.94
CA PHE A 244 -16.00 -16.28 3.57
C PHE A 244 -17.13 -15.50 2.92
N ASN A 245 -17.26 -15.55 1.59
CA ASN A 245 -18.41 -14.96 0.88
C ASN A 245 -19.74 -15.53 1.39
N GLU A 246 -19.83 -16.85 1.58
CA GLU A 246 -21.04 -17.52 2.08
C GLU A 246 -21.26 -17.23 3.57
N TYR A 247 -20.22 -17.38 4.38
CA TYR A 247 -20.28 -17.28 5.83
C TYR A 247 -20.63 -15.86 6.30
N PHE A 248 -20.05 -14.83 5.69
CA PHE A 248 -20.36 -13.44 6.02
C PHE A 248 -21.58 -12.90 5.28
N GLY A 249 -22.05 -13.58 4.22
CA GLY A 249 -23.15 -13.12 3.38
C GLY A 249 -22.85 -11.82 2.61
N ILE A 250 -21.58 -11.42 2.54
CA ILE A 250 -21.10 -10.22 1.85
C ILE A 250 -20.01 -10.70 0.87
N PRO A 251 -20.23 -10.61 -0.45
CA PRO A 251 -19.21 -10.98 -1.43
C PRO A 251 -17.98 -10.06 -1.36
N TYR A 252 -16.80 -10.66 -1.53
CA TYR A 252 -15.56 -9.92 -1.73
C TYR A 252 -15.70 -8.90 -2.90
N PRO A 253 -15.32 -7.62 -2.70
CA PRO A 253 -15.71 -6.57 -3.62
C PRO A 253 -14.78 -6.38 -4.82
N LEU A 254 -13.56 -6.95 -4.82
CA LEU A 254 -12.58 -6.71 -5.89
C LEU A 254 -12.54 -7.83 -6.93
N GLU A 255 -12.10 -7.48 -8.14
CA GLU A 255 -11.95 -8.42 -9.26
C GLU A 255 -10.73 -9.33 -9.14
N LYS A 256 -9.85 -9.08 -8.17
CA LYS A 256 -8.70 -9.92 -7.89
C LYS A 256 -8.31 -9.94 -6.42
N LEU A 257 -7.61 -11.00 -6.03
CA LEU A 257 -6.97 -11.16 -4.73
C LEU A 257 -5.62 -11.83 -4.94
N ASP A 258 -4.55 -11.04 -4.83
CA ASP A 258 -3.19 -11.53 -4.99
C ASP A 258 -2.56 -11.79 -3.63
N HIS A 259 -1.89 -12.94 -3.51
CA HIS A 259 -1.03 -13.30 -2.39
C HIS A 259 0.42 -13.25 -2.87
N ILE A 260 1.26 -12.47 -2.20
CA ILE A 260 2.60 -12.12 -2.71
C ILE A 260 3.65 -12.56 -1.70
N ALA A 261 4.49 -13.52 -2.09
CA ALA A 261 5.62 -13.97 -1.30
C ALA A 261 6.78 -12.97 -1.42
N ILE A 262 7.15 -12.35 -0.30
CA ILE A 262 8.25 -11.39 -0.19
C ILE A 262 9.45 -12.08 0.50
N PRO A 263 10.68 -12.02 -0.08
CA PRO A 263 11.87 -12.64 0.49
C PRO A 263 12.20 -12.12 1.90
N ASP A 264 12.27 -10.79 2.07
CA ASP A 264 12.44 -10.15 3.37
C ASP A 264 11.16 -9.44 3.79
N PHE A 265 10.53 -9.93 4.85
CA PHE A 265 9.29 -9.35 5.37
C PHE A 265 9.33 -9.37 6.89
N ALA A 266 8.98 -8.27 7.58
CA ALA A 266 9.12 -8.19 9.03
C ALA A 266 8.07 -9.03 9.78
N ALA A 267 6.81 -8.95 9.37
CA ALA A 267 5.69 -9.68 9.97
C ALA A 267 5.57 -11.11 9.41
N GLY A 268 4.50 -11.83 9.74
CA GLY A 268 4.21 -13.12 9.10
C GLY A 268 3.60 -12.92 7.71
N ALA A 269 2.61 -12.04 7.65
CA ALA A 269 1.92 -11.55 6.47
C ALA A 269 1.25 -10.20 6.81
N MET A 270 0.60 -9.57 5.83
CA MET A 270 -0.12 -8.30 5.95
C MET A 270 -1.27 -8.27 4.96
N GLU A 271 -2.46 -7.93 5.45
CA GLU A 271 -3.76 -8.01 4.77
C GLU A 271 -4.03 -6.93 3.72
N ASN A 272 -3.02 -6.41 3.02
CA ASN A 272 -3.25 -5.29 2.10
C ASN A 272 -4.37 -5.61 1.09
N TRP A 273 -5.42 -4.77 1.03
CA TRP A 273 -6.67 -5.11 0.36
C TRP A 273 -6.47 -5.47 -1.13
N GLY A 274 -6.65 -6.75 -1.47
CA GLY A 274 -6.44 -7.26 -2.83
C GLY A 274 -4.99 -7.59 -3.21
N ALA A 275 -4.00 -7.33 -2.37
CA ALA A 275 -2.58 -7.57 -2.60
C ALA A 275 -1.84 -7.99 -1.33
N ILE A 276 -2.32 -9.06 -0.68
CA ILE A 276 -1.82 -9.54 0.61
C ILE A 276 -0.34 -9.95 0.48
N THR A 277 0.51 -9.47 1.38
CA THR A 277 1.95 -9.79 1.38
C THR A 277 2.31 -10.81 2.47
N TYR A 278 3.30 -11.66 2.22
CA TYR A 278 3.68 -12.76 3.10
C TYR A 278 5.20 -12.89 3.19
N ARG A 279 5.72 -13.35 4.33
CA ARG A 279 7.00 -14.09 4.31
C ARG A 279 6.85 -15.32 3.42
N GLU A 280 7.88 -15.67 2.67
CA GLU A 280 7.86 -16.88 1.82
C GLU A 280 7.42 -18.14 2.58
N THR A 281 7.93 -18.33 3.81
CA THR A 281 7.59 -19.49 4.66
C THR A 281 6.13 -19.54 5.14
N ALA A 282 5.40 -18.43 5.02
CA ALA A 282 4.00 -18.30 5.41
C ALA A 282 3.04 -18.51 4.22
N LEU A 283 3.55 -18.62 2.99
CA LEU A 283 2.74 -18.79 1.78
C LEU A 283 3.17 -19.99 0.93
N LEU A 284 4.47 -20.23 0.80
CA LEU A 284 5.03 -21.23 -0.10
C LEU A 284 5.16 -22.60 0.59
N VAL A 285 4.73 -23.64 -0.11
CA VAL A 285 4.78 -25.04 0.34
C VAL A 285 5.50 -25.88 -0.70
N ASP A 286 6.70 -26.35 -0.36
CA ASP A 286 7.36 -27.42 -1.09
C ASP A 286 6.60 -28.75 -0.86
N SER A 287 6.03 -29.32 -1.93
CA SER A 287 5.23 -30.54 -1.85
C SER A 287 6.00 -31.78 -1.38
N GLU A 288 7.32 -31.83 -1.63
CA GLU A 288 8.18 -32.96 -1.30
C GLU A 288 8.76 -32.82 0.13
N ASN A 289 9.10 -31.60 0.53
CA ASN A 289 9.87 -31.35 1.76
C ASN A 289 9.05 -30.73 2.90
N SER A 290 7.90 -30.10 2.62
CA SER A 290 7.11 -29.44 3.68
C SER A 290 6.34 -30.44 4.53
N SER A 291 6.44 -30.27 5.85
CA SER A 291 5.72 -31.09 6.82
C SER A 291 4.21 -30.82 6.80
N ALA A 292 3.42 -31.74 7.37
CA ALA A 292 1.99 -31.49 7.59
C ALA A 292 1.74 -30.26 8.48
N GLY A 293 2.58 -30.03 9.49
CA GLY A 293 2.48 -28.84 10.35
C GLY A 293 2.77 -27.54 9.58
N THR A 294 3.73 -27.56 8.65
CA THR A 294 4.01 -26.42 7.76
C THR A 294 2.81 -26.10 6.88
N ARG A 295 2.20 -27.11 6.25
CA ARG A 295 0.99 -26.95 5.44
C ARG A 295 -0.18 -26.38 6.25
N GLN A 296 -0.39 -26.89 7.46
CA GLN A 296 -1.41 -26.36 8.37
C GLN A 296 -1.14 -24.88 8.70
N ARG A 297 0.10 -24.52 9.04
CA ARG A 297 0.46 -23.13 9.35
C ARG A 297 0.22 -22.19 8.18
N VAL A 298 0.59 -22.59 6.96
CA VAL A 298 0.31 -21.80 5.74
C VAL A 298 -1.20 -21.62 5.57
N ALA A 299 -2.00 -22.68 5.70
CA ALA A 299 -3.45 -22.57 5.59
C ALA A 299 -4.06 -21.64 6.67
N GLU A 300 -3.56 -21.71 7.90
CA GLU A 300 -3.97 -20.81 8.99
C GLU A 300 -3.65 -19.34 8.70
N VAL A 301 -2.45 -19.04 8.22
CA VAL A 301 -2.05 -17.66 7.89
C VAL A 301 -2.87 -17.15 6.71
N VAL A 302 -2.98 -17.93 5.62
CA VAL A 302 -3.83 -17.55 4.47
C VAL A 302 -5.28 -17.30 4.90
N ALA A 303 -5.84 -18.12 5.79
CA ALA A 303 -7.18 -17.90 6.33
C ALA A 303 -7.28 -16.62 7.19
N HIS A 304 -6.24 -16.31 7.98
CA HIS A 304 -6.17 -15.10 8.79
C HIS A 304 -6.19 -13.84 7.90
N GLU A 305 -5.26 -13.74 6.96
CA GLU A 305 -5.18 -12.58 6.06
C GLU A 305 -6.45 -12.40 5.20
N MET A 306 -7.05 -13.51 4.75
CA MET A 306 -8.28 -13.44 3.95
C MET A 306 -9.50 -13.03 4.78
N ALA A 307 -9.52 -13.34 6.09
CA ALA A 307 -10.59 -12.86 6.97
C ALA A 307 -10.52 -11.34 7.13
N HIS A 308 -9.33 -10.75 7.12
CA HIS A 308 -9.13 -9.31 7.23
C HIS A 308 -9.73 -8.50 6.08
N MET A 309 -9.94 -9.11 4.89
CA MET A 309 -10.69 -8.49 3.79
C MET A 309 -12.10 -8.02 4.21
N TRP A 310 -12.66 -8.61 5.28
CA TRP A 310 -13.89 -8.16 5.95
C TRP A 310 -13.60 -7.45 7.28
N PHE A 311 -12.75 -8.03 8.13
CA PHE A 311 -12.39 -7.53 9.47
C PHE A 311 -11.04 -6.82 9.45
N GLY A 312 -11.03 -5.55 9.08
CA GLY A 312 -9.82 -4.75 8.94
C GLY A 312 -9.92 -3.86 7.72
N ASP A 313 -10.23 -4.46 6.57
CA ASP A 313 -10.29 -3.74 5.29
C ASP A 313 -11.65 -3.07 5.09
N LEU A 314 -12.69 -3.89 4.94
CA LEU A 314 -14.06 -3.44 4.74
C LEU A 314 -14.57 -2.67 5.95
N VAL A 315 -14.38 -3.24 7.14
CA VAL A 315 -14.68 -2.60 8.42
C VAL A 315 -13.39 -2.48 9.20
N THR A 316 -12.95 -1.25 9.43
CA THR A 316 -11.70 -0.93 10.15
C THR A 316 -12.05 -0.31 11.49
N MET A 317 -11.29 -0.62 12.54
CA MET A 317 -11.34 0.11 13.80
C MET A 317 -11.14 1.62 13.59
N GLU A 318 -11.81 2.45 14.40
CA GLU A 318 -11.68 3.91 14.32
C GLU A 318 -10.26 4.37 14.74
N TRP A 319 -9.66 3.68 15.70
CA TRP A 319 -8.31 3.95 16.16
C TRP A 319 -7.63 2.67 16.68
N TRP A 320 -6.30 2.70 16.78
CA TRP A 320 -5.46 1.56 17.14
C TRP A 320 -5.69 0.99 18.55
N ASP A 321 -6.40 1.69 19.45
CA ASP A 321 -6.75 1.14 20.78
C ASP A 321 -7.78 -0.01 20.66
N ASP A 322 -8.55 -0.04 19.58
CA ASP A 322 -9.49 -1.10 19.24
C ASP A 322 -8.97 -2.04 18.13
N LEU A 323 -7.64 -2.16 17.97
CA LEU A 323 -7.01 -3.06 16.98
C LEU A 323 -7.52 -4.50 17.05
N TRP A 324 -7.94 -4.98 18.23
CA TRP A 324 -8.49 -6.32 18.43
C TRP A 324 -9.79 -6.60 17.64
N LEU A 325 -10.43 -5.57 17.06
CA LEU A 325 -11.58 -5.72 16.17
C LEU A 325 -11.20 -6.25 14.79
N ASN A 326 -9.95 -6.08 14.38
CA ASN A 326 -9.37 -6.67 13.17
C ASN A 326 -8.93 -8.11 13.50
#